data_AF-A0A812I014-F1
#
_entry.id   AF-A0A812I014-F1
#
_cell.length_a   1.000
_cell.length_b   1.000
_cell.length_c   1.000
_cell.angle_alpha   90.00
_cell.angle_beta   90.00
_cell.angle_gamma   90.00
#
_symmetry.space_group_name_H-M   'P 1'
#
loop_
_entity.id
_entity.type
_entity.pdbx_description
1 polymer ?
#
loop_
_entity_poly.entity_id
_entity_poly.type
_entity_poly.pdbx_seq_one_letter_code
_entity_poly.pdbx_strand_id
1 'polypeptide(L)'
;EWEGRCRQMIKEHAAWCEQVTGRRSMDFCLFGDLNQVVPDGTICEADTFSEKVHKIAQAPLCSSQYCHAHNRRCPLFGPSTAAAWETAGLPCPDHSRAGLRMCENGKTAATFACHAKRHIEKRTPVILIENVQELRVQMLQLLYGYHYYLHIFKVSCDDVGHRGAARNRLYVFLQHKERVRMAYDIVAAYRAVAKTIRKAVQTKPHDYVFSPSYEIRREGDDLAWKRLRRGLTDHEFESMDFRRLLTKREKTAVQSLCATYRRLFKKQAESDHDLIANLRDNPHNRLVWSATSGRIPTLRMSGGLLWHFATRRWLTARERLATLGFPVEPGTAATMGVPELPVTCTQRAAAVAGNCMNFSMVAVLQLVGLCCFEMID
;
A
#
# COMPACT_ATOMS: atom_id res chain seq x y z
N GLU A 1 -7.16 17.24 -7.94
CA GLU A 1 -7.61 15.96 -8.53
C GLU A 1 -7.24 14.70 -7.73
N TRP A 2 -5.98 14.52 -7.30
CA TRP A 2 -5.55 13.32 -6.55
C TRP A 2 -6.32 13.09 -5.25
N GLU A 3 -6.56 14.14 -4.48
CA GLU A 3 -7.35 14.05 -3.24
C GLU A 3 -8.77 13.55 -3.49
N GLY A 4 -9.45 14.06 -4.51
CA GLY A 4 -10.81 13.63 -4.85
C GLY A 4 -10.88 12.14 -5.21
N ARG A 5 -9.90 11.64 -6.00
CA ARG A 5 -9.82 10.22 -6.35
C ARG A 5 -9.53 9.34 -5.14
N CYS A 6 -8.62 9.77 -4.26
CA CYS A 6 -8.31 9.06 -3.02
C CYS A 6 -9.53 8.96 -2.11
N ARG A 7 -10.25 10.07 -1.92
CA ARG A 7 -11.47 10.13 -1.11
C ARG A 7 -12.55 9.19 -1.63
N GLN A 8 -12.77 9.14 -2.94
CA GLN A 8 -13.74 8.23 -3.55
C GLN A 8 -13.40 6.76 -3.27
N MET A 9 -12.12 6.38 -3.33
CA MET A 9 -11.68 5.02 -3.02
C MET A 9 -11.95 4.65 -1.56
N ILE A 10 -11.71 5.58 -0.63
CA ILE A 10 -12.00 5.36 0.79
C ILE A 10 -13.51 5.17 0.98
N LYS A 11 -14.35 5.95 0.29
CA LYS A 11 -15.80 5.78 0.31
C LYS A 11 -16.23 4.41 -0.22
N GLU A 12 -15.64 3.95 -1.32
CA GLU A 12 -15.93 2.63 -1.89
C GLU A 12 -15.46 1.48 -1.00
N HIS A 13 -14.29 1.63 -0.39
CA HIS A 13 -13.80 0.65 0.58
C HIS A 13 -14.70 0.58 1.82
N ALA A 14 -15.15 1.73 2.33
CA ALA A 14 -16.13 1.78 3.41
C ALA A 14 -17.42 1.05 3.01
N ALA A 15 -17.96 1.34 1.82
CA ALA A 15 -19.15 0.64 1.30
C ALA A 15 -18.94 -0.88 1.16
N TRP A 16 -17.76 -1.32 0.71
CA TRP A 16 -17.40 -2.75 0.68
C TRP A 16 -17.35 -3.35 2.09
N CYS A 17 -16.76 -2.66 3.06
CA CYS A 17 -16.76 -3.10 4.47
C CYS A 17 -18.18 -3.18 5.05
N GLU A 18 -19.07 -2.27 4.70
CA GLU A 18 -20.49 -2.34 5.10
C GLU A 18 -21.16 -3.59 4.55
N GLN A 19 -20.91 -3.90 3.28
CA GLN A 19 -21.44 -5.11 2.64
C GLN A 19 -20.92 -6.38 3.31
N VAL A 20 -19.62 -6.42 3.66
CA VAL A 20 -19.00 -7.58 4.32
C VAL A 20 -19.53 -7.77 5.74
N THR A 21 -19.64 -6.68 6.50
CA THR A 21 -19.95 -6.76 7.93
C THR A 21 -21.44 -6.73 8.23
N GLY A 22 -22.28 -6.38 7.25
CA GLY A 22 -23.72 -6.14 7.43
C GLY A 22 -24.01 -4.90 8.29
N ARG A 23 -22.99 -4.17 8.74
CA ARG A 23 -23.13 -2.96 9.55
C ARG A 23 -23.03 -1.76 8.63
N ARG A 24 -24.11 -0.99 8.52
CA ARG A 24 -24.03 0.31 7.85
C ARG A 24 -23.03 1.19 8.61
N SER A 25 -22.01 1.69 7.94
CA SER A 25 -20.99 2.58 8.48
C SER A 25 -21.45 4.03 8.41
N MET A 26 -22.74 4.30 8.68
CA MET A 26 -23.35 5.64 8.51
C MET A 26 -22.66 6.78 9.28
N ASP A 27 -21.62 6.49 10.05
CA ASP A 27 -20.83 7.44 10.83
C ASP A 27 -19.34 7.56 10.43
N PHE A 28 -18.88 6.93 9.33
CA PHE A 28 -17.45 7.06 9.00
C PHE A 28 -17.11 8.49 8.55
N CYS A 29 -16.20 9.14 9.27
CA CYS A 29 -15.69 10.44 8.88
C CYS A 29 -14.49 10.31 7.95
N LEU A 30 -14.48 11.11 6.90
CA LEU A 30 -13.35 11.24 5.97
C LEU A 30 -12.74 12.63 6.10
N PHE A 31 -11.72 12.74 6.95
CA PHE A 31 -11.01 13.99 7.17
C PHE A 31 -9.92 14.23 6.12
N GLY A 32 -9.40 15.46 6.09
CA GLY A 32 -8.38 15.92 5.14
C GLY A 32 -6.95 15.62 5.64
N ASP A 33 -6.07 16.62 5.51
CA ASP A 33 -4.69 16.52 5.97
C ASP A 33 -4.64 16.32 7.49
N LEU A 34 -3.82 15.36 7.95
CA LEU A 34 -3.58 15.08 9.37
C LEU A 34 -2.91 16.26 10.08
N ASN A 35 -2.19 17.12 9.36
CA ASN A 35 -1.57 18.32 9.92
C ASN A 35 -2.61 19.32 10.45
N GLN A 36 -3.88 19.22 10.03
CA GLN A 36 -4.97 20.08 10.50
C GLN A 36 -5.57 19.64 11.85
N VAL A 37 -5.00 18.62 12.50
CA VAL A 37 -5.38 18.26 13.89
C VAL A 37 -4.85 19.24 14.92
N VAL A 38 -3.95 20.16 14.52
CA VAL A 38 -3.48 21.29 15.33
C VAL A 38 -3.88 22.62 14.66
N PRO A 39 -3.97 23.74 15.40
CA PRO A 39 -4.32 25.04 14.85
C PRO A 39 -3.37 25.51 13.74
N ASP A 40 -3.92 26.28 12.80
CA ASP A 40 -3.15 26.94 11.75
C ASP A 40 -2.02 27.80 12.36
N GLY A 41 -0.85 27.80 11.71
CA GLY A 41 0.35 28.49 12.21
C GLY A 41 1.20 27.69 13.19
N THR A 42 0.73 26.54 13.71
CA THR A 42 1.53 25.67 14.58
C THR A 42 2.75 25.09 13.84
N ILE A 43 2.57 24.71 12.58
CA ILE A 43 3.59 24.06 11.76
C ILE A 43 4.22 25.11 10.83
N CYS A 44 5.51 25.37 11.00
CA CYS A 44 6.30 26.17 10.06
C CYS A 44 7.29 25.28 9.30
N GLU A 45 7.35 25.40 7.97
CA GLU A 45 8.26 24.57 7.15
C GLU A 45 9.74 24.81 7.50
N ALA A 46 10.10 26.04 7.88
CA ALA A 46 11.46 26.47 8.20
C ALA A 46 11.96 25.94 9.55
N ASP A 47 11.06 25.49 10.43
CA ASP A 47 11.44 24.95 11.73
C ASP A 47 12.27 23.65 11.57
N THR A 48 13.24 23.46 12.45
CA THR A 48 13.91 22.18 12.66
C THR A 48 12.91 21.11 13.12
N PHE A 49 13.31 19.84 13.01
CA PHE A 49 12.47 18.74 13.50
C PHE A 49 12.08 18.91 14.97
N SER A 50 13.04 19.22 15.84
CA SER A 50 12.81 19.41 17.28
C SER A 50 11.86 20.56 17.57
N GLU A 51 12.00 21.70 16.87
CA GLU A 51 11.08 22.84 17.01
C GLU A 51 9.66 22.48 16.57
N LYS A 52 9.49 21.75 15.45
CA LYS A 52 8.18 21.24 15.00
C LYS A 52 7.55 20.35 16.06
N VAL A 53 8.30 19.38 16.58
CA VAL A 53 7.81 18.48 17.63
C VAL A 53 7.39 19.26 18.87
N HIS A 54 8.19 20.23 19.30
CA HIS A 54 7.89 21.04 20.47
C HIS A 54 6.60 21.87 20.29
N LYS A 55 6.50 22.62 19.19
CA LYS A 55 5.30 23.44 18.89
C LYS A 55 4.04 22.57 18.77
N ILE A 56 4.12 21.45 18.06
CA ILE A 56 3.00 20.51 17.92
C ILE A 56 2.62 19.95 19.30
N ALA A 57 3.58 19.50 20.10
CA ALA A 57 3.31 18.94 21.43
C ALA A 57 2.56 19.95 22.32
N GLN A 58 2.91 21.23 22.27
CA GLN A 58 2.29 22.30 23.06
C GLN A 58 0.93 22.80 22.53
N ALA A 59 0.71 22.74 21.21
CA ALA A 59 -0.54 23.22 20.62
C ALA A 59 -1.75 22.43 21.14
N PRO A 60 -2.95 23.03 21.29
CA PRO A 60 -4.14 22.23 21.57
C PRO A 60 -4.51 21.38 20.34
N LEU A 61 -5.16 20.23 20.55
CA LEU A 61 -5.79 19.50 19.46
C LEU A 61 -7.08 20.20 18.99
N CYS A 62 -7.28 20.30 17.68
CA CYS A 62 -8.51 20.82 17.08
C CYS A 62 -9.70 19.92 17.42
N SER A 63 -10.79 20.47 17.97
CA SER A 63 -11.98 19.67 18.33
C SER A 63 -12.77 19.14 17.13
N SER A 64 -12.65 19.78 15.95
CA SER A 64 -13.37 19.41 14.74
C SER A 64 -12.58 19.70 13.46
N GLN A 65 -12.81 18.91 12.42
CA GLN A 65 -12.26 19.11 11.08
C GLN A 65 -13.36 18.94 10.03
N TYR A 66 -13.19 19.57 8.87
CA TYR A 66 -14.09 19.37 7.75
C TYR A 66 -14.04 17.90 7.26
N CYS A 67 -15.20 17.26 7.23
CA CYS A 67 -15.37 15.88 6.81
C CYS A 67 -15.95 15.84 5.38
N HIS A 68 -15.22 15.22 4.46
CA HIS A 68 -15.60 15.06 3.06
C HIS A 68 -16.67 13.97 2.83
N ALA A 69 -16.95 13.13 3.82
CA ALA A 69 -18.06 12.19 3.79
C ALA A 69 -19.38 12.92 4.10
N HIS A 70 -19.42 13.69 5.19
CA HIS A 70 -20.61 14.39 5.66
C HIS A 70 -20.80 15.81 5.09
N ASN A 71 -19.82 16.34 4.34
CA ASN A 71 -19.82 17.70 3.80
C ASN A 71 -20.05 18.79 4.88
N ARG A 72 -19.48 18.59 6.09
CA ARG A 72 -19.60 19.51 7.24
C ARG A 72 -18.42 19.34 8.19
N ARG A 73 -18.23 20.28 9.14
CA ARG A 73 -17.29 20.08 10.26
C ARG A 73 -17.82 18.97 11.17
N CYS A 74 -17.06 17.90 11.32
CA CYS A 74 -17.38 16.81 12.24
C CYS A 74 -16.39 16.84 13.42
N PRO A 75 -16.82 16.38 14.61
CA PRO A 75 -15.92 16.22 15.74
C PRO A 75 -14.75 15.30 15.34
N LEU A 76 -13.52 15.76 15.56
CA LEU A 76 -12.33 14.90 15.45
C LEU A 76 -12.25 13.93 16.63
N PHE A 77 -12.80 14.37 17.75
CA PHE A 77 -12.69 13.72 19.04
C PHE A 77 -14.04 13.68 19.74
N GLY A 78 -14.34 12.55 20.36
CA GLY A 78 -15.53 12.34 21.19
C GLY A 78 -15.61 10.87 21.65
N PRO A 79 -16.59 10.51 22.50
CA PRO A 79 -16.80 9.12 22.93
C PRO A 79 -16.97 8.17 21.74
N SER A 80 -17.62 8.62 20.66
CA SER A 80 -17.82 7.85 19.42
C SER A 80 -16.56 7.68 18.58
N THR A 81 -15.47 8.41 18.87
CA THR A 81 -14.20 8.33 18.14
C THR A 81 -13.11 7.64 18.95
N ALA A 82 -13.43 7.11 20.13
CA ALA A 82 -12.48 6.36 20.94
C ALA A 82 -12.24 5.01 20.26
N ALA A 83 -11.02 4.80 19.76
CA ALA A 83 -10.61 3.56 19.15
C ALA A 83 -9.65 2.82 20.08
N ALA A 84 -9.89 1.52 20.30
CA ALA A 84 -8.95 0.64 20.97
C ALA A 84 -7.74 0.31 20.08
N TRP A 85 -7.88 0.50 18.77
CA TRP A 85 -6.93 0.10 17.75
C TRP A 85 -6.81 1.15 16.65
N GLU A 86 -5.59 1.45 16.23
CA GLU A 86 -5.30 2.27 15.06
C GLU A 86 -4.42 1.49 14.07
N THR A 87 -4.61 1.69 12.77
CA THR A 87 -3.68 1.22 11.73
C THR A 87 -3.41 2.32 10.74
N ALA A 88 -2.14 2.70 10.60
CA ALA A 88 -1.74 3.85 9.81
C ALA A 88 -0.59 3.51 8.85
N GLY A 89 -0.78 3.83 7.57
CA GLY A 89 0.32 3.93 6.61
C GLY A 89 0.82 5.37 6.57
N LEU A 90 1.90 5.67 7.29
CA LEU A 90 2.44 7.03 7.36
C LEU A 90 3.23 7.37 6.09
N PRO A 91 3.27 8.64 5.67
CA PRO A 91 3.95 9.04 4.44
C PRO A 91 5.44 8.66 4.47
N CYS A 92 5.90 8.00 3.40
CA CYS A 92 7.28 7.54 3.25
C CYS A 92 8.20 8.28 2.23
N PRO A 93 7.78 9.33 1.47
CA PRO A 93 8.66 9.98 0.50
C PRO A 93 10.02 10.45 1.05
N ASP A 94 10.06 10.91 2.30
CA ASP A 94 11.30 11.41 2.92
C ASP A 94 12.20 10.30 3.47
N HIS A 95 11.71 9.06 3.55
CA HIS A 95 12.46 7.91 4.07
C HIS A 95 12.86 6.92 2.97
N SER A 96 12.08 6.84 1.88
CA SER A 96 12.29 5.87 0.82
C SER A 96 13.60 6.09 0.07
N ARG A 97 14.29 4.99 -0.29
CA ARG A 97 15.43 5.03 -1.23
C ARG A 97 15.10 5.66 -2.57
N ALA A 98 13.83 5.60 -2.99
CA ALA A 98 13.36 6.17 -4.24
C ALA A 98 12.82 7.61 -4.09
N GLY A 99 12.76 8.13 -2.87
CA GLY A 99 12.29 9.48 -2.56
C GLY A 99 13.42 10.44 -2.21
N LEU A 100 13.10 11.46 -1.41
CA LEU A 100 13.99 12.59 -1.12
C LEU A 100 15.07 12.27 -0.07
N ARG A 101 14.85 11.24 0.75
CA ARG A 101 15.76 10.81 1.83
C ARG A 101 16.08 11.90 2.87
N MET A 102 15.21 12.90 3.00
CA MET A 102 15.36 13.99 3.96
C MET A 102 15.11 13.56 5.42
N CYS A 103 14.51 12.39 5.64
CA CYS A 103 14.20 11.84 6.95
C CYS A 103 13.45 12.86 7.84
N GLU A 104 13.91 13.10 9.06
CA GLU A 104 13.32 14.05 10.01
C GLU A 104 13.28 15.51 9.52
N ASN A 105 14.11 15.88 8.54
CA ASN A 105 14.11 17.22 7.94
C ASN A 105 13.10 17.35 6.78
N GLY A 106 12.42 16.25 6.43
CA GLY A 106 11.46 16.21 5.36
C GLY A 106 10.12 16.88 5.71
N LYS A 107 9.34 17.22 4.68
CA LYS A 107 8.01 17.83 4.86
C LYS A 107 7.03 16.91 5.59
N THR A 108 7.26 15.60 5.52
CA THR A 108 6.39 14.61 6.15
C THR A 108 6.60 14.46 7.67
N ALA A 109 7.66 15.04 8.24
CA ALA A 109 7.96 14.93 9.66
C ALA A 109 6.85 15.50 10.57
N ALA A 110 6.22 16.61 10.15
CA ALA A 110 5.09 17.21 10.88
C ALA A 110 3.89 16.25 10.96
N THR A 111 3.67 15.44 9.93
CA THR A 111 2.59 14.43 9.90
C THR A 111 2.83 13.34 10.95
N PHE A 112 4.08 12.88 11.13
CA PHE A 112 4.42 11.93 12.19
C PHE A 112 4.19 12.53 13.59
N ALA A 113 4.56 13.79 13.79
CA ALA A 113 4.37 14.48 15.08
C ALA A 113 2.89 14.74 15.39
N CYS A 114 2.08 15.14 14.40
CA CYS A 114 0.63 15.31 14.55
C CYS A 114 -0.06 13.97 14.86
N HIS A 115 0.33 12.90 14.17
CA HIS A 115 -0.13 11.55 14.48
C HIS A 115 0.20 11.17 15.92
N ALA A 116 1.45 11.41 16.35
CA ALA A 116 1.90 11.08 17.71
C ALA A 116 1.10 11.82 18.77
N LYS A 117 0.99 13.14 18.63
CA LYS A 117 0.19 13.99 19.51
C LYS A 117 -1.23 13.47 19.68
N ARG A 118 -1.92 13.22 18.56
CA ARG A 118 -3.29 12.71 18.56
C ARG A 118 -3.41 11.45 19.42
N HIS A 119 -2.57 10.45 19.18
CA HIS A 119 -2.70 9.16 19.85
C HIS A 119 -2.17 9.15 21.29
N ILE A 120 -1.21 10.03 21.62
CA ILE A 120 -0.77 10.24 23.00
C ILE A 120 -1.91 10.86 23.83
N GLU A 121 -2.52 11.94 23.36
CA GLU A 121 -3.63 12.57 24.09
C GLU A 121 -4.87 11.67 24.19
N LYS A 122 -5.10 10.82 23.17
CA LYS A 122 -6.18 9.82 23.20
C LYS A 122 -5.83 8.53 23.91
N ARG A 123 -4.57 8.36 24.33
CA ARG A 123 -4.08 7.15 24.99
C ARG A 123 -4.52 5.89 24.24
N THR A 124 -4.41 5.93 22.91
CA THR A 124 -4.87 4.85 22.02
C THR A 124 -4.20 3.55 22.42
N PRO A 125 -4.94 2.50 22.80
CA PRO A 125 -4.34 1.31 23.41
C PRO A 125 -3.27 0.62 22.53
N VAL A 126 -3.60 0.37 21.26
CA VAL A 126 -2.68 -0.24 20.29
C VAL A 126 -2.69 0.54 18.98
N ILE A 127 -1.50 0.79 18.42
CA ILE A 127 -1.32 1.42 17.12
C ILE A 127 -0.41 0.54 16.28
N LEU A 128 -0.79 0.26 15.03
CA LEU A 128 0.05 -0.41 14.04
C LEU A 128 0.46 0.59 12.95
N ILE A 129 1.74 0.95 12.92
CA ILE A 129 2.30 1.83 11.88
C ILE A 129 2.97 0.99 10.80
N GLU A 130 2.65 1.27 9.53
CA GLU A 130 3.36 0.76 8.35
C GLU A 130 4.24 1.86 7.72
N ASN A 131 5.44 1.47 7.26
CA ASN A 131 6.31 2.31 6.46
C ASN A 131 7.33 1.50 5.65
N VAL A 132 8.19 2.17 4.89
CA VAL A 132 9.35 1.54 4.21
C VAL A 132 10.38 1.04 5.22
N GLN A 133 11.21 0.06 4.81
CA GLN A 133 12.23 -0.54 5.68
C GLN A 133 13.34 0.43 6.11
N GLU A 134 13.48 1.55 5.40
CA GLU A 134 14.44 2.62 5.69
C GLU A 134 13.94 3.66 6.70
N LEU A 135 12.72 3.53 7.23
CA LEU A 135 12.25 4.45 8.27
C LEU A 135 13.19 4.41 9.48
N ARG A 136 13.64 5.59 9.94
CA ARG A 136 14.45 5.76 11.15
C ARG A 136 13.58 5.61 12.39
N VAL A 137 13.59 4.43 13.00
CA VAL A 137 12.72 4.12 14.15
C VAL A 137 13.02 5.00 15.37
N GLN A 138 14.23 5.57 15.47
CA GLN A 138 14.57 6.55 16.51
C GLN A 138 13.64 7.77 16.50
N MET A 139 13.12 8.16 15.34
CA MET A 139 12.11 9.23 15.24
C MET A 139 10.81 8.82 15.94
N LEU A 140 10.36 7.57 15.74
CA LEU A 140 9.19 7.04 16.45
C LEU A 140 9.48 6.87 17.96
N GLN A 141 10.69 6.46 18.33
CA GLN A 141 11.09 6.35 19.72
C GLN A 141 11.03 7.71 20.43
N LEU A 142 11.50 8.77 19.78
CA LEU A 142 11.42 10.13 20.30
C LEU A 142 9.96 10.59 20.47
N LEU A 143 9.13 10.34 19.45
CA LEU A 143 7.74 10.80 19.42
C LEU A 143 6.81 10.01 20.37
N TYR A 144 6.97 8.70 20.46
CA TYR A 144 6.03 7.81 21.16
C TYR A 144 6.64 7.11 22.39
N GLY A 145 7.95 6.96 22.46
CA GLY A 145 8.62 6.03 23.37
C GLY A 145 8.43 6.35 24.86
N TYR A 146 8.02 7.58 25.19
CA TYR A 146 7.61 7.91 26.55
C TYR A 146 6.31 7.17 26.95
N HIS A 147 5.30 7.13 26.08
CA HIS A 147 3.97 6.57 26.37
C HIS A 147 3.76 5.14 25.86
N TYR A 148 4.57 4.69 24.91
CA TYR A 148 4.38 3.41 24.22
C TYR A 148 5.64 2.55 24.25
N TYR A 149 5.46 1.23 24.34
CA TYR A 149 6.48 0.26 23.94
C TYR A 149 6.42 0.03 22.42
N LEU A 150 7.58 0.01 21.76
CA LEU A 150 7.69 -0.16 20.31
C LEU A 150 8.15 -1.59 19.98
N HIS A 151 7.34 -2.32 19.22
CA HIS A 151 7.68 -3.65 18.72
C HIS A 151 7.85 -3.62 17.20
N ILE A 152 9.06 -3.88 16.70
CA ILE A 152 9.46 -3.58 15.33
C ILE A 152 9.54 -4.87 14.49
N PHE A 153 8.91 -4.85 13.31
CA PHE A 153 8.81 -5.98 12.40
C PHE A 153 9.27 -5.60 11.00
N LYS A 154 10.19 -6.40 10.44
CA LYS A 154 10.52 -6.36 9.01
C LYS A 154 9.73 -7.47 8.32
N VAL A 155 8.75 -7.08 7.52
CA VAL A 155 7.77 -7.98 6.93
C VAL A 155 8.01 -8.08 5.44
N SER A 156 8.01 -9.31 4.93
CA SER A 156 8.15 -9.62 3.50
C SER A 156 6.86 -10.23 2.94
N CYS A 157 6.65 -10.14 1.62
CA CYS A 157 5.46 -10.73 0.98
C CYS A 157 5.39 -12.25 1.19
N ASP A 158 6.53 -12.92 1.28
CA ASP A 158 6.63 -14.36 1.55
C ASP A 158 5.98 -14.73 2.89
N ASP A 159 6.02 -13.82 3.87
CA ASP A 159 5.49 -14.02 5.23
C ASP A 159 3.98 -14.19 5.24
N VAL A 160 3.33 -13.71 4.17
CA VAL A 160 1.88 -13.77 3.95
C VAL A 160 1.53 -14.53 2.67
N GLY A 161 2.41 -15.40 2.19
CA GLY A 161 2.16 -16.29 1.06
C GLY A 161 2.27 -15.65 -0.32
N HIS A 162 2.62 -14.36 -0.39
CA HIS A 162 2.68 -13.57 -1.61
C HIS A 162 4.09 -13.48 -2.22
N ARG A 163 4.93 -14.54 -2.12
CA ARG A 163 6.34 -14.51 -2.54
C ARG A 163 6.59 -13.99 -3.95
N GLY A 164 5.66 -14.20 -4.87
CA GLY A 164 5.76 -13.71 -6.25
C GLY A 164 5.69 -12.18 -6.39
N ALA A 165 5.45 -11.43 -5.32
CA ALA A 165 5.37 -9.96 -5.32
C ALA A 165 6.46 -9.32 -4.45
N ALA A 166 7.01 -8.18 -4.86
CA ALA A 166 8.00 -7.44 -4.08
C ALA A 166 7.37 -6.25 -3.36
N ARG A 167 7.20 -6.36 -2.04
CA ARG A 167 6.78 -5.22 -1.19
C ARG A 167 7.21 -5.38 0.27
N ASN A 168 8.51 -5.41 0.52
CA ASN A 168 9.02 -5.44 1.89
C ASN A 168 8.69 -4.14 2.63
N ARG A 169 8.29 -4.25 3.90
CA ARG A 169 7.88 -3.13 4.75
C ARG A 169 8.37 -3.26 6.18
N LEU A 170 8.38 -2.11 6.86
CA LEU A 170 8.54 -2.01 8.29
C LEU A 170 7.14 -1.85 8.90
N TYR A 171 6.86 -2.64 9.92
CA TYR A 171 5.69 -2.46 10.77
C TYR A 171 6.14 -2.23 12.20
N VAL A 172 5.46 -1.34 12.92
CA VAL A 172 5.77 -1.04 14.32
C VAL A 172 4.46 -1.07 15.11
N PHE A 173 4.35 -2.00 16.06
CA PHE A 173 3.30 -1.91 17.07
C PHE A 173 3.72 -0.94 18.15
N LEU A 174 2.82 -0.04 18.50
CA LEU A 174 2.91 0.82 19.67
C LEU A 174 1.91 0.29 20.69
N GLN A 175 2.41 -0.26 21.79
CA GLN A 175 1.62 -0.74 22.92
C GLN A 175 1.60 0.33 24.01
N HIS A 176 0.44 0.88 24.34
CA HIS A 176 0.33 1.89 25.38
C HIS A 176 0.68 1.32 26.76
N LYS A 177 1.68 1.91 27.44
CA LYS A 177 2.29 1.35 28.66
C LYS A 177 1.30 1.12 29.81
N GLU A 178 0.29 1.98 29.92
CA GLU A 178 -0.68 1.94 31.03
C GLU A 178 -2.06 1.39 30.65
N ARG A 179 -2.31 1.08 29.36
CA ARG A 179 -3.65 0.69 28.89
C ARG A 179 -3.70 -0.74 28.37
N VAL A 180 -2.54 -1.30 28.04
CA VAL A 180 -2.42 -2.59 27.39
C VAL A 180 -1.24 -3.35 27.97
N ARG A 181 -1.46 -4.62 28.32
CA ARG A 181 -0.39 -5.57 28.61
C ARG A 181 -0.21 -6.53 27.44
N MET A 182 1.01 -7.05 27.29
CA MET A 182 1.33 -8.06 26.29
C MET A 182 1.06 -9.44 26.91
N ALA A 183 -0.05 -10.06 26.52
CA ALA A 183 -0.45 -11.38 27.01
C ALA A 183 0.42 -12.51 26.42
N TYR A 184 0.86 -12.33 25.17
CA TYR A 184 1.73 -13.28 24.48
C TYR A 184 2.86 -12.53 23.76
N ASP A 185 4.03 -13.17 23.62
CA ASP A 185 5.14 -12.60 22.84
C ASP A 185 4.71 -12.43 21.36
N ILE A 186 4.50 -11.17 20.99
CA ILE A 186 4.03 -10.78 19.67
C ILE A 186 5.02 -11.13 18.56
N VAL A 187 6.33 -11.14 18.85
CA VAL A 187 7.37 -11.52 17.89
C VAL A 187 7.35 -13.02 17.65
N ALA A 188 7.20 -13.81 18.71
CA ALA A 188 7.07 -15.26 18.60
C ALA A 188 5.80 -15.65 17.85
N ALA A 189 4.66 -15.04 18.17
CA ALA A 189 3.38 -15.27 17.50
C ALA A 189 3.45 -14.95 15.99
N TYR A 190 3.98 -13.78 15.63
CA TYR A 190 4.19 -13.41 14.23
C TYR A 190 5.05 -14.43 13.48
N ARG A 191 6.19 -14.83 14.06
CA ARG A 191 7.09 -15.82 13.43
C ARG A 191 6.42 -17.17 13.23
N ALA A 192 5.60 -17.61 14.18
CA ALA A 192 4.84 -18.87 14.08
C ALA A 192 3.81 -18.81 12.95
N VAL A 193 3.03 -17.73 12.86
CA VAL A 193 2.05 -17.51 11.78
C VAL A 193 2.76 -17.45 10.42
N ALA A 194 3.78 -16.61 10.29
CA ALA A 194 4.53 -16.45 9.05
C ALA A 194 5.19 -17.77 8.60
N LYS A 195 5.76 -18.55 9.52
CA LYS A 195 6.33 -19.88 9.22
C LYS A 195 5.26 -20.84 8.70
N THR A 196 4.07 -20.81 9.27
CA THR A 196 2.95 -21.67 8.88
C THR A 196 2.45 -21.31 7.49
N ILE A 197 2.18 -20.02 7.24
CA ILE A 197 1.76 -19.54 5.92
C ILE A 197 2.82 -19.88 4.87
N ARG A 198 4.10 -19.64 5.17
CA ARG A 198 5.18 -19.90 4.22
C ARG A 198 5.28 -21.36 3.77
N LYS A 199 4.92 -22.29 4.66
CA LYS A 199 4.90 -23.73 4.36
C LYS A 199 3.66 -24.13 3.56
N ALA A 200 2.53 -23.46 3.80
CA ALA A 200 1.26 -23.79 3.18
C ALA A 200 1.15 -23.26 1.75
N VAL A 201 1.58 -22.01 1.52
CA VAL A 201 1.37 -21.33 0.23
C VAL A 201 2.49 -20.35 -0.09
N GLN A 202 2.91 -20.34 -1.36
CA GLN A 202 3.78 -19.32 -1.93
C GLN A 202 3.46 -19.08 -3.39
N THR A 203 3.01 -17.87 -3.70
CA THR A 203 2.80 -17.47 -5.09
C THR A 203 4.12 -17.24 -5.84
N LYS A 204 4.01 -17.28 -7.16
CA LYS A 204 4.99 -16.88 -8.15
C LYS A 204 4.45 -15.71 -8.99
N PRO A 205 5.31 -15.01 -9.74
CA PRO A 205 4.86 -13.91 -10.59
C PRO A 205 3.70 -14.27 -11.54
N HIS A 206 3.70 -15.46 -12.17
CA HIS A 206 2.61 -15.83 -13.09
C HIS A 206 1.25 -16.05 -12.41
N ASP A 207 1.20 -16.37 -11.13
CA ASP A 207 -0.07 -16.60 -10.40
C ASP A 207 -0.93 -15.34 -10.35
N TYR A 208 -0.32 -14.16 -10.53
CA TYR A 208 -1.04 -12.88 -10.59
C TYR A 208 -1.56 -12.54 -11.99
N VAL A 209 -1.32 -13.37 -13.01
CA VAL A 209 -1.67 -13.12 -14.42
C VAL A 209 -2.96 -13.89 -14.77
N PHE A 210 -4.10 -13.45 -14.22
CA PHE A 210 -5.37 -14.18 -14.30
C PHE A 210 -6.58 -13.35 -14.80
N SER A 211 -6.39 -12.07 -15.16
CA SER A 211 -7.54 -11.24 -15.57
C SER A 211 -8.30 -11.86 -16.76
N PRO A 212 -9.65 -11.85 -16.73
CA PRO A 212 -10.45 -12.36 -17.82
C PRO A 212 -10.33 -11.47 -19.07
N SER A 213 -10.64 -12.05 -20.24
CA SER A 213 -10.49 -11.43 -21.56
C SER A 213 -11.12 -10.05 -21.71
N TYR A 214 -12.29 -9.81 -21.08
CA TYR A 214 -12.96 -8.52 -21.16
C TYR A 214 -12.21 -7.41 -20.39
N GLU A 215 -11.57 -7.73 -19.27
CA GLU A 215 -10.77 -6.76 -18.53
C GLU A 215 -9.46 -6.44 -19.22
N ILE A 216 -8.82 -7.46 -19.80
CA ILE A 216 -7.62 -7.29 -20.62
C ILE A 216 -7.96 -6.30 -21.75
N ARG A 217 -9.05 -6.54 -22.50
CA ARG A 217 -9.50 -5.64 -23.57
C ARG A 217 -9.71 -4.20 -23.08
N ARG A 218 -10.48 -4.02 -22.01
CA ARG A 218 -10.74 -2.69 -21.41
C ARG A 218 -9.44 -1.95 -21.05
N GLU A 219 -8.47 -2.63 -20.45
CA GLU A 219 -7.17 -2.02 -20.07
C GLU A 219 -6.36 -1.61 -21.32
N GLY A 220 -6.43 -2.39 -22.39
CA GLY A 220 -5.84 -2.06 -23.69
C GLY A 220 -6.49 -0.83 -24.33
N ASP A 221 -7.82 -0.80 -24.36
CA ASP A 221 -8.63 0.31 -24.88
C ASP A 221 -8.33 1.62 -24.15
N ASP A 222 -8.31 1.58 -22.81
CA ASP A 222 -8.00 2.74 -21.98
C ASP A 222 -6.64 3.36 -22.32
N LEU A 223 -5.62 2.52 -22.58
CA LEU A 223 -4.29 3.01 -22.95
C LEU A 223 -4.23 3.48 -24.40
N ALA A 224 -4.89 2.78 -25.33
CA ALA A 224 -4.99 3.16 -26.73
C ALA A 224 -5.63 4.55 -26.85
N TRP A 225 -6.72 4.78 -26.12
CA TRP A 225 -7.43 6.05 -26.11
C TRP A 225 -6.55 7.18 -25.59
N LYS A 226 -5.87 6.99 -24.45
CA LYS A 226 -4.91 7.96 -23.89
C LYS A 226 -3.77 8.31 -24.84
N ARG A 227 -3.37 7.37 -25.71
CA ARG A 227 -2.30 7.56 -26.70
C ARG A 227 -2.80 8.11 -28.02
N LEU A 228 -4.10 8.47 -28.10
CA LEU A 228 -4.77 8.95 -29.30
C LEU A 228 -4.62 7.98 -30.49
N ARG A 229 -4.45 6.69 -30.21
CA ARG A 229 -4.40 5.64 -31.23
C ARG A 229 -5.81 5.17 -31.53
N ARG A 230 -6.54 6.00 -32.29
CA ARG A 230 -7.87 5.66 -32.79
C ARG A 230 -7.75 4.59 -33.88
N GLY A 231 -8.64 3.60 -33.88
CA GLY A 231 -8.77 2.64 -34.99
C GLY A 231 -7.93 1.37 -34.89
N LEU A 232 -7.64 0.87 -33.69
CA LEU A 232 -7.25 -0.54 -33.56
C LEU A 232 -8.45 -1.40 -33.95
N THR A 233 -8.21 -2.37 -34.82
CA THR A 233 -9.23 -3.30 -35.31
C THR A 233 -9.59 -4.31 -34.22
N ASP A 234 -10.84 -4.79 -34.20
CA ASP A 234 -11.28 -5.82 -33.24
C ASP A 234 -10.39 -7.08 -33.28
N HIS A 235 -9.89 -7.44 -34.47
CA HIS A 235 -8.93 -8.53 -34.67
C HIS A 235 -7.62 -8.35 -33.88
N GLU A 236 -7.17 -7.12 -33.63
CA GLU A 236 -5.96 -6.87 -32.84
C GLU A 236 -6.20 -7.17 -31.36
N PHE A 237 -7.42 -6.92 -30.85
CA PHE A 237 -7.80 -7.23 -29.48
C PHE A 237 -8.11 -8.69 -29.23
N GLU A 238 -8.55 -9.43 -30.26
CA GLU A 238 -8.70 -10.89 -30.20
C GLU A 238 -7.38 -11.59 -29.84
N SER A 239 -6.25 -11.06 -30.31
CA SER A 239 -4.93 -11.63 -30.02
C SER A 239 -4.40 -11.35 -28.60
N MET A 240 -4.99 -10.38 -27.89
CA MET A 240 -4.54 -9.86 -26.59
C MET A 240 -3.05 -9.45 -26.53
N ASP A 241 -2.40 -9.23 -27.68
CA ASP A 241 -1.00 -8.83 -27.78
C ASP A 241 -0.88 -7.30 -27.79
N PHE A 242 -0.33 -6.74 -26.71
CA PHE A 242 -0.25 -5.29 -26.53
C PHE A 242 1.02 -4.67 -27.11
N ARG A 243 1.87 -5.41 -27.85
CA ARG A 243 3.11 -4.86 -28.43
C ARG A 243 2.83 -3.68 -29.36
N ARG A 244 1.70 -3.70 -30.07
CA ARG A 244 1.28 -2.60 -30.95
C ARG A 244 0.93 -1.35 -30.16
N LEU A 245 0.46 -1.46 -28.92
CA LEU A 245 0.12 -0.34 -28.04
C LEU A 245 1.34 0.36 -27.45
N LEU A 246 2.51 -0.29 -27.44
CA LEU A 246 3.74 0.28 -26.89
C LEU A 246 4.22 1.53 -27.67
N THR A 247 4.79 2.49 -26.95
CA THR A 247 5.56 3.61 -27.52
C THR A 247 6.89 3.12 -28.10
N LYS A 248 7.55 3.94 -28.93
CA LYS A 248 8.89 3.60 -29.46
C LYS A 248 9.88 3.28 -28.32
N ARG A 249 9.89 4.10 -27.26
CA ARG A 249 10.74 3.92 -26.07
C ARG A 249 10.47 2.59 -25.37
N GLU A 250 9.21 2.24 -25.15
CA GLU A 250 8.82 0.98 -24.50
C GLU A 250 9.16 -0.24 -25.36
N LYS A 251 9.00 -0.16 -26.69
CA LYS A 251 9.43 -1.23 -27.60
C LYS A 251 10.94 -1.46 -27.51
N THR A 252 11.73 -0.39 -27.52
CA THR A 252 13.20 -0.48 -27.33
C THR A 252 13.54 -1.07 -25.97
N ALA A 253 12.81 -0.69 -24.91
CA ALA A 253 13.00 -1.28 -23.58
C ALA A 253 12.73 -2.80 -23.58
N VAL A 254 11.61 -3.26 -24.17
CA VAL A 254 11.29 -4.69 -24.31
C VAL A 254 12.40 -5.43 -25.08
N GLN A 255 12.86 -4.90 -26.21
CA GLN A 255 13.94 -5.51 -26.99
C GLN A 255 15.25 -5.63 -26.20
N SER A 256 15.65 -4.56 -25.49
CA SER A 256 16.84 -4.54 -24.65
C SER A 256 16.73 -5.55 -23.49
N LEU A 257 15.55 -5.65 -22.88
CA LEU A 257 15.26 -6.64 -21.83
C LEU A 257 15.31 -8.07 -22.38
N CYS A 258 14.71 -8.36 -23.54
CA CYS A 258 14.80 -9.68 -24.18
C CYS A 258 16.24 -10.07 -24.51
N ALA A 259 17.02 -9.15 -25.08
CA ALA A 259 18.43 -9.40 -25.40
C ALA A 259 19.27 -9.66 -24.13
N THR A 260 19.03 -8.87 -23.07
CA THR A 260 19.70 -9.03 -21.77
C THR A 260 19.32 -10.37 -21.13
N TYR A 261 18.04 -10.72 -21.14
CA TYR A 261 17.54 -11.99 -20.60
C TYR A 261 18.15 -13.18 -21.36
N ARG A 262 18.14 -13.16 -22.70
CA ARG A 262 18.75 -14.22 -23.52
C ARG A 262 20.24 -14.37 -23.24
N ARG A 263 20.96 -13.25 -23.08
CA ARG A 263 22.39 -13.25 -22.75
C ARG A 263 22.67 -13.93 -21.41
N LEU A 264 21.89 -13.59 -20.38
CA LEU A 264 22.08 -14.05 -19.00
C LEU A 264 21.58 -15.48 -18.76
N PHE A 265 20.37 -15.80 -19.23
CA PHE A 265 19.67 -17.04 -18.91
C PHE A 265 19.64 -18.06 -20.05
N LYS A 266 20.19 -17.71 -21.22
CA LYS A 266 20.26 -18.57 -22.41
C LYS A 266 18.89 -19.10 -22.89
N LYS A 267 17.83 -18.36 -22.60
CA LYS A 267 16.43 -18.67 -22.94
C LYS A 267 15.74 -17.48 -23.61
N GLN A 268 14.63 -17.73 -24.30
CA GLN A 268 13.78 -16.65 -24.81
C GLN A 268 12.94 -16.08 -23.67
N ALA A 269 12.82 -14.75 -23.61
CA ALA A 269 12.07 -14.06 -22.57
C ALA A 269 10.58 -14.48 -22.56
N GLU A 270 10.01 -14.72 -23.75
CA GLU A 270 8.63 -15.15 -23.95
C GLU A 270 8.36 -16.58 -23.48
N SER A 271 9.41 -17.39 -23.25
CA SER A 271 9.26 -18.75 -22.71
C SER A 271 9.23 -18.80 -21.18
N ASP A 272 9.48 -17.67 -20.51
CA ASP A 272 9.46 -17.56 -19.06
C ASP A 272 8.16 -16.91 -18.58
N HIS A 273 7.26 -17.72 -18.04
CA HIS A 273 5.99 -17.26 -17.48
C HIS A 273 6.16 -16.42 -16.21
N ASP A 274 7.30 -16.50 -15.53
CA ASP A 274 7.56 -15.69 -14.35
C ASP A 274 8.22 -14.35 -14.69
N LEU A 275 8.53 -14.08 -15.96
CA LEU A 275 9.24 -12.87 -16.38
C LEU A 275 8.30 -11.67 -16.54
N ILE A 276 8.45 -10.71 -15.62
CA ILE A 276 7.74 -9.45 -15.55
C ILE A 276 8.75 -8.33 -15.32
N ALA A 277 8.66 -7.25 -16.10
CA ALA A 277 9.56 -6.09 -15.97
C ALA A 277 8.81 -4.75 -16.02
N ASN A 278 9.33 -3.73 -15.35
CA ASN A 278 8.78 -2.38 -15.44
C ASN A 278 9.35 -1.64 -16.65
N LEU A 279 8.53 -1.39 -17.68
CA LEU A 279 8.98 -0.71 -18.90
C LEU A 279 9.28 0.79 -18.71
N ARG A 280 9.00 1.36 -17.53
CA ARG A 280 9.41 2.73 -17.24
C ARG A 280 10.90 2.85 -16.96
N ASP A 281 11.51 1.80 -16.40
CA ASP A 281 12.89 1.82 -15.99
C ASP A 281 13.85 1.76 -17.19
N ASN A 282 15.03 2.34 -17.02
CA ASN A 282 16.08 2.26 -18.03
C ASN A 282 16.83 0.93 -17.86
N PRO A 283 16.74 -0.01 -18.82
CA PRO A 283 17.37 -1.33 -18.70
C PRO A 283 18.90 -1.28 -18.58
N HIS A 284 19.53 -0.16 -18.96
CA HIS A 284 20.99 0.02 -18.87
C HIS A 284 21.47 0.54 -17.52
N ASN A 285 20.62 1.25 -16.77
CA ASN A 285 21.01 1.89 -15.51
C ASN A 285 20.35 1.21 -14.30
N ARG A 286 19.06 0.86 -14.42
CA ARG A 286 18.28 0.32 -13.33
C ARG A 286 17.36 -0.79 -13.84
N LEU A 287 17.82 -2.02 -13.70
CA LEU A 287 17.08 -3.20 -14.12
C LEU A 287 16.15 -3.66 -12.99
N VAL A 288 14.83 -3.41 -13.14
CA VAL A 288 13.82 -3.85 -12.17
C VAL A 288 12.85 -4.81 -12.83
N TRP A 289 13.07 -6.10 -12.56
CA TRP A 289 12.34 -7.21 -13.15
C TRP A 289 12.32 -8.43 -12.21
N SER A 290 11.50 -9.41 -12.55
CA SER A 290 11.40 -10.67 -11.81
C SER A 290 12.48 -11.69 -12.17
N ALA A 291 13.21 -11.54 -13.28
CA ALA A 291 14.19 -12.52 -13.75
C ALA A 291 15.24 -12.91 -12.71
N THR A 292 15.73 -11.94 -11.93
CA THR A 292 16.72 -12.18 -10.87
C THR A 292 16.11 -12.26 -9.48
N SER A 293 14.99 -11.60 -9.25
CA SER A 293 14.36 -11.53 -7.93
C SER A 293 13.39 -12.68 -7.66
N GLY A 294 12.85 -13.30 -8.72
CA GLY A 294 11.68 -14.19 -8.65
C GLY A 294 10.39 -13.46 -8.26
N ARG A 295 10.34 -12.12 -8.33
CA ARG A 295 9.23 -11.31 -7.82
C ARG A 295 8.81 -10.20 -8.78
N ILE A 296 7.51 -9.92 -8.86
CA ILE A 296 6.97 -8.75 -9.55
C ILE A 296 7.53 -7.48 -8.88
N PRO A 297 8.10 -6.54 -9.66
CA PRO A 297 8.57 -5.26 -9.15
C PRO A 297 7.55 -4.50 -8.29
N THR A 298 8.01 -3.82 -7.24
CA THR A 298 7.15 -2.99 -6.40
C THR A 298 6.42 -1.93 -7.22
N LEU A 299 5.11 -1.85 -7.01
CA LEU A 299 4.24 -0.89 -7.68
C LEU A 299 4.63 0.55 -7.29
N ARG A 300 4.54 1.47 -8.25
CA ARG A 300 4.87 2.89 -8.08
C ARG A 300 3.65 3.74 -8.43
N MET A 301 3.50 4.88 -7.78
CA MET A 301 2.46 5.88 -8.09
C MET A 301 2.43 6.31 -9.56
N SER A 302 3.59 6.32 -10.22
CA SER A 302 3.70 6.74 -11.62
C SER A 302 3.01 5.79 -12.61
N GLY A 303 2.49 4.64 -12.16
CA GLY A 303 1.67 3.75 -12.97
C GLY A 303 2.42 3.15 -14.16
N GLY A 304 3.70 2.79 -13.97
CA GLY A 304 4.48 2.11 -15.01
C GLY A 304 3.80 0.85 -15.55
N LEU A 305 4.11 0.50 -16.80
CA LEU A 305 3.65 -0.75 -17.41
C LEU A 305 4.52 -1.90 -16.90
N LEU A 306 3.94 -2.79 -16.12
CA LEU A 306 4.56 -4.05 -15.70
C LEU A 306 4.31 -5.10 -16.79
N TRP A 307 5.26 -5.23 -17.69
CA TRP A 307 5.16 -6.08 -18.87
C TRP A 307 5.46 -7.53 -18.56
N HIS A 308 4.50 -8.41 -18.86
CA HIS A 308 4.63 -9.85 -18.80
C HIS A 308 4.97 -10.38 -20.20
N PHE A 309 6.13 -11.04 -20.32
CA PHE A 309 6.70 -11.36 -21.63
C PHE A 309 5.98 -12.51 -22.31
N ALA A 310 5.58 -13.55 -21.57
CA ALA A 310 4.90 -14.71 -22.13
C ALA A 310 3.56 -14.35 -22.77
N THR A 311 2.74 -13.52 -22.12
CA THR A 311 1.44 -13.08 -22.66
C THR A 311 1.52 -11.80 -23.48
N ARG A 312 2.69 -11.17 -23.60
CA ARG A 312 2.92 -9.94 -24.37
C ARG A 312 1.93 -8.81 -24.04
N ARG A 313 1.63 -8.64 -22.76
CA ARG A 313 0.80 -7.56 -22.23
C ARG A 313 1.33 -7.07 -20.89
N TRP A 314 0.82 -5.94 -20.41
CA TRP A 314 1.08 -5.54 -19.03
C TRP A 314 0.06 -6.13 -18.06
N LEU A 315 0.41 -6.14 -16.77
CA LEU A 315 -0.52 -6.49 -15.71
C LEU A 315 -1.66 -5.48 -15.63
N THR A 316 -2.90 -5.97 -15.63
CA THR A 316 -4.12 -5.16 -15.48
C THR A 316 -4.19 -4.52 -14.10
N ALA A 317 -5.09 -3.57 -13.90
CA ALA A 317 -5.31 -2.98 -12.58
C ALA A 317 -5.74 -4.02 -11.51
N ARG A 318 -6.54 -5.03 -11.90
CA ARG A 318 -6.96 -6.13 -11.03
C ARG A 318 -5.76 -6.96 -10.58
N GLU A 319 -4.96 -7.43 -11.53
CA GLU A 319 -3.76 -8.23 -11.26
C GLU A 319 -2.78 -7.48 -10.35
N ARG A 320 -2.61 -6.17 -10.54
CA ARG A 320 -1.81 -5.32 -9.64
C ARG A 320 -2.33 -5.29 -8.21
N LEU A 321 -3.65 -5.16 -8.01
CA LEU A 321 -4.24 -5.22 -6.66
C LEU A 321 -4.05 -6.60 -6.02
N ALA A 322 -4.14 -7.68 -6.80
CA ALA A 322 -3.85 -9.03 -6.31
C ALA A 322 -2.41 -9.17 -5.77
N THR A 323 -1.42 -8.52 -6.39
CA THR A 323 -0.03 -8.48 -5.85
C THR A 323 0.09 -7.84 -4.47
N LEU A 324 -0.93 -7.10 -4.04
CA LEU A 324 -1.01 -6.45 -2.74
C LEU A 324 -1.93 -7.19 -1.77
N GLY A 325 -2.42 -8.38 -2.13
CA GLY A 325 -3.24 -9.22 -1.27
C GLY A 325 -4.73 -8.84 -1.21
N PHE A 326 -5.21 -7.99 -2.12
CA PHE A 326 -6.64 -7.67 -2.16
C PHE A 326 -7.46 -8.86 -2.72
N PRO A 327 -8.69 -9.10 -2.22
CA PRO A 327 -9.58 -10.16 -2.66
C PRO A 327 -10.28 -9.79 -3.99
N VAL A 328 -9.50 -9.58 -5.04
CA VAL A 328 -9.99 -9.19 -6.38
C VAL A 328 -10.16 -10.38 -7.34
N GLU A 329 -9.77 -11.57 -6.90
CA GLU A 329 -9.96 -12.82 -7.63
C GLU A 329 -11.09 -13.60 -6.94
N PRO A 330 -12.10 -14.09 -7.69
CA PRO A 330 -13.29 -14.71 -7.09
C PRO A 330 -12.97 -15.87 -6.13
N GLY A 331 -12.02 -16.74 -6.48
CA GLY A 331 -11.62 -17.87 -5.63
C GLY A 331 -10.97 -17.41 -4.32
N THR A 332 -10.09 -16.42 -4.39
CA THR A 332 -9.47 -15.77 -3.23
C THR A 332 -10.51 -15.13 -2.32
N ALA A 333 -11.43 -14.34 -2.89
CA ALA A 333 -12.48 -13.66 -2.12
C ALA A 333 -13.40 -14.67 -1.40
N ALA A 334 -13.83 -15.71 -2.12
CA ALA A 334 -14.64 -16.80 -1.56
C ALA A 334 -13.91 -17.53 -0.43
N THR A 335 -12.62 -17.84 -0.60
CA THR A 335 -11.78 -18.48 0.43
C THR A 335 -11.63 -17.61 1.68
N MET A 336 -11.56 -16.29 1.49
CA MET A 336 -11.50 -15.31 2.57
C MET A 336 -12.86 -15.07 3.25
N GLY A 337 -13.96 -15.62 2.70
CA GLY A 337 -15.31 -15.38 3.21
C GLY A 337 -15.79 -13.93 3.03
N VAL A 338 -15.29 -13.23 2.01
CA VAL A 338 -15.65 -11.83 1.73
C VAL A 338 -16.11 -11.67 0.27
N PRO A 339 -16.92 -10.65 -0.05
CA PRO A 339 -17.25 -10.31 -1.42
C PRO A 339 -15.98 -9.94 -2.21
N GLU A 340 -15.95 -10.31 -3.49
CA GLU A 340 -14.93 -9.85 -4.43
C GLU A 340 -14.86 -8.32 -4.42
N LEU A 341 -13.64 -7.77 -4.32
CA LEU A 341 -13.43 -6.34 -4.44
C LEU A 341 -13.56 -5.93 -5.92
N PRO A 342 -14.60 -5.16 -6.30
CA PRO A 342 -14.85 -4.86 -7.69
C PRO A 342 -13.82 -3.87 -8.26
N VAL A 343 -13.22 -4.22 -9.40
CA VAL A 343 -12.27 -3.35 -10.13
C VAL A 343 -12.96 -2.67 -11.31
N THR A 344 -13.88 -1.75 -11.00
CA THR A 344 -14.69 -1.07 -12.04
C THR A 344 -13.93 0.02 -12.80
N CYS A 345 -12.93 0.66 -12.16
CA CYS A 345 -12.12 1.71 -12.77
C CYS A 345 -10.63 1.36 -12.74
N THR A 346 -10.07 1.01 -13.89
CA THR A 346 -8.65 0.63 -14.09
C THR A 346 -7.70 1.71 -13.57
N GLN A 347 -7.95 2.97 -13.93
CA GLN A 347 -7.09 4.10 -13.58
C GLN A 347 -7.05 4.34 -12.07
N ARG A 348 -8.21 4.21 -11.43
CA ARG A 348 -8.35 4.38 -9.98
C ARG A 348 -7.65 3.24 -9.26
N ALA A 349 -7.94 2.00 -9.62
CA ALA A 349 -7.29 0.82 -9.04
C ALA A 349 -5.76 0.86 -9.20
N ALA A 350 -5.25 1.27 -10.36
CA ALA A 350 -3.82 1.45 -10.58
C ALA A 350 -3.20 2.54 -9.67
N ALA A 351 -3.92 3.62 -9.40
CA ALA A 351 -3.49 4.68 -8.48
C ALA A 351 -3.45 4.19 -7.02
N VAL A 352 -4.46 3.41 -6.59
CA VAL A 352 -4.50 2.77 -5.25
C VAL A 352 -3.26 1.91 -5.05
N ALA A 353 -2.94 1.07 -6.04
CA ALA A 353 -1.94 0.03 -5.90
C ALA A 353 -0.51 0.58 -5.63
N GLY A 354 -0.24 1.81 -6.08
CA GLY A 354 1.01 2.50 -5.76
C GLY A 354 1.15 2.89 -4.28
N ASN A 355 0.03 3.19 -3.61
CA ASN A 355 0.01 3.89 -2.32
C ASN A 355 -0.58 3.11 -1.15
N CYS A 356 -1.36 2.06 -1.39
CA CYS A 356 -1.96 1.29 -0.31
C CYS A 356 -0.95 0.38 0.39
N MET A 357 -1.24 0.00 1.63
CA MET A 357 -0.53 -1.07 2.32
C MET A 357 -0.80 -2.41 1.61
N ASN A 358 0.07 -3.41 1.82
CA ASN A 358 -0.26 -4.77 1.41
C ASN A 358 -1.35 -5.29 2.36
N PHE A 359 -2.52 -5.59 1.82
CA PHE A 359 -3.71 -5.98 2.58
C PHE A 359 -3.44 -7.22 3.44
N SER A 360 -2.88 -8.28 2.85
CA SER A 360 -2.56 -9.52 3.58
C SER A 360 -1.56 -9.32 4.72
N MET A 361 -0.53 -8.48 4.51
CA MET A 361 0.42 -8.14 5.58
C MET A 361 -0.27 -7.44 6.76
N VAL A 362 -1.08 -6.42 6.47
CA VAL A 362 -1.80 -5.67 7.50
C VAL A 362 -2.74 -6.59 8.25
N ALA A 363 -3.52 -7.42 7.54
CA ALA A 363 -4.46 -8.36 8.14
C ALA A 363 -3.77 -9.36 9.08
N VAL A 364 -2.65 -9.97 8.64
CA VAL A 364 -1.88 -10.92 9.47
C VAL A 364 -1.33 -10.25 10.73
N LEU A 365 -0.80 -9.03 10.61
CA LEU A 365 -0.28 -8.30 11.76
C LEU A 365 -1.40 -7.86 12.70
N GLN A 366 -2.51 -7.36 12.18
CA GLN A 366 -3.68 -7.03 13.00
C GLN A 366 -4.17 -8.25 13.78
N LEU A 367 -4.30 -9.41 13.13
CA LEU A 367 -4.64 -10.67 13.81
C LEU A 367 -3.65 -11.00 14.92
N VAL A 368 -2.34 -10.96 14.63
CA VAL A 368 -1.29 -11.23 15.61
C VAL A 368 -1.38 -10.27 16.80
N GLY A 369 -1.53 -8.97 16.57
CA GLY A 369 -1.64 -7.99 17.66
C GLY A 369 -2.92 -8.15 18.47
N LEU A 370 -4.06 -8.42 17.83
CA LEU A 370 -5.34 -8.70 18.53
C LEU A 370 -5.27 -9.95 19.41
N CYS A 371 -4.46 -10.94 19.04
CA CYS A 371 -4.24 -12.12 19.87
C CYS A 371 -3.21 -11.91 21.00
N CYS A 372 -2.28 -10.96 20.85
CA CYS A 372 -1.14 -10.81 21.77
C CYS A 372 -1.30 -9.68 22.78
N PHE A 373 -2.22 -8.74 22.55
CA PHE A 373 -2.46 -7.59 23.41
C PHE A 373 -3.78 -7.71 24.14
N GLU A 374 -3.77 -7.36 25.43
CA GLU A 374 -4.92 -7.38 26.31
C GLU A 374 -5.07 -6.03 27.00
N MET A 375 -6.31 -5.53 27.08
CA MET A 375 -6.61 -4.30 27.79
C MET A 375 -6.35 -4.47 29.29
N ILE A 376 -5.79 -3.43 29.92
CA ILE A 376 -5.73 -3.34 31.38
C ILE A 376 -7.02 -2.65 31.82
N ASP A 377 -7.81 -3.34 32.64
CA ASP A 377 -9.05 -2.81 33.23
C ASP A 377 -8.78 -1.64 34.17
#